data_AF-A0A6P6FN44-F1
#
_entry.id   AF-A0A6P6FN44-F1
#
_cell.length_a   1.000
_cell.length_b   1.000
_cell.length_c   1.000
_cell.angle_alpha   90.00
_cell.angle_beta   90.00
_cell.angle_gamma   90.00
#
_symmetry.space_group_name_H-M   'P 1'
#
loop_
_entity.id
_entity.type
_entity.pdbx_description
1 polymer ?
#
loop_
_entity_poly.entity_id
_entity_poly.type
_entity_poly.pdbx_seq_one_letter_code
_entity_poly.pdbx_strand_id
1 'polypeptide(L)'
;MGFSNYGNHWRNLQCLTTSELFTTNRLAMFSGVRLEEVQLLVKQLFLDSSSGTWAKVKLRQKLVELVFNIMMKMISGKRYYGNDAVDQEAKEFQNIMGDVEELLGS
;
A
#
# COMPACT_ATOMS: atom_id res chain seq x y z
N MET A 1 11.90 11.02 1.85
CA MET A 1 11.43 12.16 2.68
C MET A 1 11.61 11.91 4.16
N GLY A 2 11.14 10.79 4.71
CA GLY A 2 11.23 10.51 6.16
C GLY A 2 12.66 10.39 6.70
N PHE A 3 13.62 9.93 5.89
CA PHE A 3 15.01 9.69 6.30
C PHE A 3 16.02 10.72 5.74
N SER A 4 15.55 11.77 5.06
CA SER A 4 16.44 12.80 4.50
C SER A 4 16.42 14.05 5.38
N ASN A 5 17.60 14.60 5.68
CA ASN A 5 17.70 15.87 6.40
C ASN A 5 17.02 16.99 5.62
N TYR A 6 16.44 17.94 6.35
CA TYR A 6 15.79 19.10 5.76
C TYR A 6 16.79 19.87 4.88
N GLY A 7 16.38 20.19 3.66
CA GLY A 7 17.23 20.85 2.67
C GLY A 7 16.62 20.79 1.28
N ASN A 8 17.35 21.30 0.28
CA ASN A 8 16.85 21.40 -1.10
C ASN A 8 16.43 20.04 -1.66
N HIS A 9 17.16 18.97 -1.35
CA HIS A 9 16.81 17.62 -1.78
C HIS A 9 15.46 17.17 -1.19
N TRP A 10 15.26 17.33 0.12
CA TRP A 10 14.00 17.02 0.79
C TRP A 10 12.83 17.84 0.21
N ARG A 11 13.02 19.15 0.01
CA ARG A 11 11.99 20.05 -0.56
C ARG A 11 11.62 19.66 -1.98
N ASN A 12 12.60 19.32 -2.82
CA ASN A 12 12.38 18.90 -4.19
C ASN A 12 11.59 17.59 -4.26
N LEU A 13 11.95 16.60 -3.43
CA LEU A 13 11.18 15.37 -3.30
C LEU A 13 9.74 15.67 -2.88
N GLN A 14 9.54 16.50 -1.85
CA GLN A 14 8.20 16.85 -1.37
C GLN A 14 7.35 17.54 -2.45
N CYS A 15 7.94 18.47 -3.18
CA CYS A 15 7.28 19.16 -4.29
C CYS A 15 6.85 18.20 -5.39
N LEU A 16 7.77 17.33 -5.85
CA LEU A 16 7.51 16.36 -6.91
C LEU A 16 6.42 15.35 -6.52
N THR A 17 6.54 14.73 -5.34
CA THR A 17 5.55 13.76 -4.88
C THR A 17 4.18 14.40 -4.70
N THR A 18 4.12 15.64 -4.17
CA THR A 18 2.85 16.34 -4.02
C THR A 18 2.20 16.62 -5.37
N SER A 19 2.97 17.10 -6.34
CA SER A 19 2.48 17.41 -7.68
C SER A 19 2.00 16.15 -8.43
N GLU A 20 2.79 15.08 -8.40
CA GLU A 20 2.54 13.90 -9.21
C GLU A 20 1.58 12.90 -8.59
N LEU A 21 1.53 12.81 -7.25
CA LEU A 21 0.74 11.78 -6.56
C LEU A 21 -0.41 12.36 -5.73
N PHE A 22 -0.23 13.52 -5.11
CA PHE A 22 -1.18 14.04 -4.10
C PHE A 22 -2.00 15.25 -4.52
N THR A 23 -1.96 15.65 -5.79
CA THR A 23 -2.91 16.66 -6.29
C THR A 23 -4.33 16.11 -6.32
N THR A 24 -5.32 16.96 -6.10
CA THR A 24 -6.74 16.58 -6.10
C THR A 24 -7.13 15.86 -7.41
N ASN A 25 -6.60 16.31 -8.54
CA ASN A 25 -6.84 15.67 -9.84
C ASN A 25 -6.28 14.24 -9.88
N ARG A 26 -5.02 14.04 -9.45
CA ARG A 26 -4.41 12.70 -9.38
C ARG A 26 -5.17 11.80 -8.41
N LEU A 27 -5.52 12.31 -7.23
CA LEU A 27 -6.33 11.57 -6.25
C LEU A 27 -7.69 11.15 -6.82
N ALA A 28 -8.33 12.01 -7.61
CA ALA A 28 -9.59 11.69 -8.30
C ALA A 28 -9.38 10.62 -9.38
N MET A 29 -8.32 10.73 -10.19
CA MET A 29 -7.96 9.72 -11.20
C MET A 29 -7.72 8.34 -10.57
N PHE A 30 -7.09 8.27 -9.40
CA PHE A 30 -6.84 7.03 -8.67
C PHE A 30 -7.99 6.57 -7.77
N SER A 31 -9.18 7.19 -7.86
CA SER A 31 -10.36 6.73 -7.09
C SER A 31 -10.79 5.32 -7.46
N GLY A 32 -10.70 4.95 -8.75
CA GLY A 32 -10.97 3.60 -9.23
C GLY A 32 -10.05 2.55 -8.59
N VAL A 33 -8.75 2.85 -8.51
CA VAL A 33 -7.76 1.99 -7.84
C VAL A 33 -8.15 1.73 -6.39
N ARG A 34 -8.50 2.77 -5.63
CA ARG A 34 -8.91 2.61 -4.22
C ARG A 34 -10.17 1.76 -4.10
N LEU A 35 -11.15 1.96 -4.98
CA LEU A 35 -12.37 1.18 -4.99
C LEU A 35 -12.08 -0.29 -5.29
N GLU A 36 -11.26 -0.58 -6.31
CA GLU A 36 -10.87 -1.94 -6.67
C GLU A 36 -10.17 -2.66 -5.51
N GLU A 37 -9.20 -2.03 -4.85
CA GLU A 37 -8.49 -2.66 -3.73
C GLU A 37 -9.41 -2.92 -2.53
N VAL A 38 -10.32 -1.99 -2.21
CA VAL A 38 -11.31 -2.18 -1.14
C VAL A 38 -12.27 -3.32 -1.47
N GLN A 39 -12.77 -3.37 -2.71
CA GLN A 39 -13.64 -4.46 -3.17
C GLN A 39 -12.94 -5.81 -3.10
N LEU A 40 -11.66 -5.88 -3.47
CA LEU A 40 -10.85 -7.10 -3.38
C LEU A 40 -10.69 -7.54 -1.92
N LEU A 41 -10.38 -6.62 -1.01
CA LEU A 41 -10.28 -6.94 0.42
C LEU A 41 -11.61 -7.49 0.97
N VAL A 42 -12.73 -6.84 0.66
CA VAL A 42 -14.06 -7.30 1.11
C VAL A 42 -14.39 -8.69 0.55
N LYS A 43 -14.08 -8.95 -0.73
CA LYS A 43 -14.26 -10.27 -1.35
C LYS A 43 -13.41 -11.33 -0.64
N GLN A 44 -12.15 -11.05 -0.33
CA GLN A 44 -11.28 -11.98 0.40
C GLN A 44 -11.83 -12.28 1.79
N LEU A 45 -12.23 -11.25 2.55
CA LEU A 45 -12.83 -11.44 3.87
C LEU A 45 -14.12 -12.27 3.83
N PHE A 46 -14.95 -12.06 2.80
CA PHE A 46 -16.16 -12.86 2.61
C PHE A 46 -15.84 -14.33 2.33
N LEU A 47 -14.86 -14.61 1.45
CA LEU A 47 -14.41 -15.97 1.15
C LEU A 47 -13.84 -16.66 2.39
N ASP A 48 -13.00 -15.96 3.16
CA ASP A 48 -12.42 -16.49 4.40
C ASP A 48 -13.52 -16.81 5.45
N SER A 49 -14.61 -16.02 5.47
CA SER A 49 -15.77 -16.25 6.34
C SER A 49 -16.69 -17.39 5.89
N SER A 50 -16.59 -17.82 4.63
CA SER A 50 -17.50 -18.81 4.03
C SER A 50 -17.28 -20.25 4.55
N SER A 51 -16.28 -20.47 5.40
CA SER A 51 -16.01 -21.74 6.08
C SER A 51 -17.02 -22.11 7.19
N GLY A 52 -18.08 -21.31 7.37
CA GLY A 52 -19.17 -21.58 8.32
C GLY A 52 -18.82 -21.32 9.78
N THR A 53 -17.62 -20.78 10.06
CA THR A 53 -17.16 -20.41 11.40
C THR A 53 -16.68 -18.96 11.42
N TRP A 54 -16.71 -18.35 12.60
CA TRP A 54 -16.16 -17.00 12.79
C TRP A 54 -14.66 -16.99 12.47
N ALA A 55 -14.29 -16.31 11.39
CA ALA A 55 -12.90 -16.13 11.01
C ALA A 55 -12.26 -14.98 11.83
N LYS A 56 -11.16 -15.25 12.52
CA LYS A 56 -10.38 -14.23 13.22
C LYS A 56 -9.51 -13.49 12.21
N VAL A 57 -9.74 -12.18 12.05
CA VAL A 57 -9.01 -11.33 11.11
C VAL A 57 -8.07 -10.39 11.85
N LYS A 58 -6.79 -10.34 11.44
CA LYS A 58 -5.83 -9.33 11.90
C LYS A 58 -6.06 -8.03 11.13
N LEU A 59 -7.00 -7.21 11.59
CA LEU A 59 -7.44 -6.00 10.87
C LEU A 59 -6.30 -5.02 10.59
N ARG A 60 -5.40 -4.79 11.55
CA ARG A 60 -4.21 -3.91 11.36
C ARG A 60 -3.41 -4.34 10.14
N GLN A 61 -3.07 -5.63 10.05
CA GLN A 61 -2.27 -6.16 8.95
C GLN A 61 -3.00 -5.99 7.61
N LYS A 62 -4.30 -6.30 7.54
CA LYS A 62 -5.10 -6.14 6.31
C LYS A 62 -5.21 -4.69 5.85
N LEU A 63 -5.31 -3.73 6.78
CA LEU A 63 -5.33 -2.32 6.45
C LEU A 63 -3.97 -1.81 5.96
N VAL A 64 -2.87 -2.29 6.56
CA VAL A 64 -1.51 -1.97 6.11
C VAL A 64 -1.28 -2.50 4.68
N GLU A 65 -1.62 -3.78 4.43
CA GLU A 65 -1.57 -4.38 3.09
C GLU A 65 -2.40 -3.59 2.07
N LEU A 66 -3.62 -3.18 2.45
CA LEU A 66 -4.50 -2.37 1.60
C LEU A 66 -3.86 -1.03 1.21
N VAL A 67 -3.33 -0.29 2.20
CA VAL A 67 -2.71 1.01 1.96
C VAL A 67 -1.47 0.86 1.06
N PHE A 68 -0.64 -0.15 1.28
CA PHE A 68 0.51 -0.41 0.42
C PHE A 68 0.10 -0.78 -1.00
N ASN A 69 -0.88 -1.67 -1.19
CA ASN A 69 -1.36 -2.02 -2.52
C ASN A 69 -1.92 -0.80 -3.26
N ILE A 70 -2.70 0.06 -2.59
CA ILE A 70 -3.17 1.33 -3.17
C ILE A 70 -1.98 2.19 -3.61
N MET A 71 -0.98 2.40 -2.75
CA MET A 71 0.19 3.23 -3.08
C MET A 71 0.99 2.65 -4.24
N MET A 72 1.29 1.36 -4.23
CA MET A 72 2.08 0.73 -5.29
C MET A 72 1.31 0.69 -6.61
N LYS A 73 -0.01 0.50 -6.58
CA LYS A 73 -0.84 0.58 -7.79
C LYS A 73 -0.87 2.00 -8.36
N MET A 74 -0.80 3.03 -7.53
CA MET A 74 -0.68 4.43 -8.00
C MET A 74 0.72 4.74 -8.55
N ILE A 75 1.79 4.16 -8.00
CA ILE A 75 3.18 4.46 -8.37
C ILE A 75 3.67 3.62 -9.54
N SER A 76 3.55 2.29 -9.45
CA SER A 76 4.08 1.33 -10.42
C SER A 76 3.00 0.61 -11.23
N GLY A 77 1.71 0.82 -10.90
CA GLY A 77 0.61 0.12 -11.57
C GLY A 77 0.47 -1.34 -11.15
N LYS A 78 1.21 -1.80 -10.13
CA LYS A 78 1.29 -3.20 -9.69
C LYS A 78 0.83 -3.39 -8.24
N ARG A 79 0.46 -4.62 -7.89
CA ARG A 79 0.12 -5.03 -6.51
C ARG A 79 1.28 -5.80 -5.89
N TYR A 80 1.51 -5.55 -4.60
CA TYR A 80 2.67 -6.05 -3.87
C TYR A 80 2.28 -6.99 -2.73
N TYR A 81 0.99 -7.07 -2.37
CA TYR A 81 0.44 -7.97 -1.37
C TYR A 81 -0.78 -8.74 -1.92
N GLY A 82 -0.97 -9.97 -1.45
CA GLY A 82 -2.05 -10.88 -1.85
C GLY A 82 -1.61 -11.97 -2.84
N ASN A 83 -2.52 -12.89 -3.17
CA ASN A 83 -2.20 -14.06 -4.01
C ASN A 83 -1.76 -13.70 -5.44
N ASP A 84 -2.13 -12.52 -5.93
CA ASP A 84 -1.75 -12.04 -7.27
C ASP A 84 -0.41 -11.29 -7.28
N ALA A 85 0.25 -11.10 -6.12
CA ALA A 85 1.53 -10.42 -5.99
C ALA A 85 2.70 -11.40 -6.17
N VAL A 86 2.99 -11.79 -7.41
CA VAL A 86 4.01 -12.84 -7.71
C VAL A 86 5.25 -12.28 -8.42
N ASP A 87 5.53 -10.98 -8.27
CA ASP A 87 6.77 -10.37 -8.79
C ASP A 87 7.90 -10.44 -7.75
N GLN A 88 9.13 -10.73 -8.20
CA GLN A 88 10.33 -10.69 -7.35
C GLN A 88 10.51 -9.32 -6.68
N GLU A 89 10.16 -8.26 -7.40
CA GLU A 89 10.13 -6.87 -6.92
C GLU A 89 9.21 -6.70 -5.70
N ALA A 90 8.06 -7.40 -5.66
CA ALA A 90 7.14 -7.33 -4.55
C ALA A 90 7.73 -7.93 -3.26
N LYS A 91 8.46 -9.04 -3.40
CA LYS A 91 9.14 -9.68 -2.27
C LYS A 91 10.25 -8.80 -1.70
N GLU A 92 11.05 -8.18 -2.57
CA GLU A 92 12.10 -7.26 -2.15
C GLU A 92 11.54 -6.06 -1.40
N PHE A 93 10.46 -5.46 -1.92
CA PHE A 93 9.77 -4.38 -1.24
C PHE A 93 9.19 -4.79 0.12
N GLN A 94 8.58 -5.97 0.21
CA GLN A 94 8.06 -6.50 1.48
C GLN A 94 9.16 -6.69 2.52
N ASN A 95 10.32 -7.20 2.11
CA ASN A 95 11.49 -7.33 2.99
C ASN A 95 11.96 -5.96 3.48
N ILE A 96 12.14 -5.00 2.58
CA ILE A 96 12.52 -3.62 2.94
C ILE A 96 11.51 -3.01 3.92
N MET A 97 10.22 -3.22 3.70
CA MET A 97 9.19 -2.72 4.63
C MET A 97 9.26 -3.39 6.00
N GLY A 98 9.58 -4.67 6.06
CA GLY A 98 9.86 -5.36 7.33
C GLY A 98 11.05 -4.75 8.08
N ASP A 99 12.15 -4.50 7.37
CA ASP A 99 13.34 -3.85 7.95
C ASP A 99 13.02 -2.43 8.46
N VAL A 100 12.19 -1.69 7.72
CA VAL A 100 11.74 -0.34 8.13
C VAL A 100 10.87 -0.39 9.39
N GLU A 101 9.96 -1.36 9.50
CA GLU A 101 9.15 -1.56 10.72
C GLU A 101 10.03 -1.87 11.93
N GLU A 102 11.03 -2.74 11.78
CA GLU A 102 11.98 -3.08 12.84
C GLU A 102 12.81 -1.85 13.28
N LEU A 103 13.32 -1.07 12.33
CA LEU A 103 14.06 0.16 12.61
C LEU A 103 13.22 1.23 13.32
N LEU A 104 11.91 1.26 13.06
CA LEU A 104 10.97 2.20 13.67
C LEU A 104 10.41 1.70 15.02
N GLY A 105 10.71 0.47 15.43
CA GLY A 105 10.35 -0.09 16.73
C GLY A 105 8.85 -0.26 16.97
N SER A 106 8.08 -0.60 15.93
CA SER A 106 6.61 -0.68 15.96
C SER A 106 6.07 -2.10 15.81
#